data_AF-A0A418VDT3-F1
#
_entry.id   AF-A0A418VDT3-F1
#
_cell.length_a   1.000
_cell.length_b   1.000
_cell.length_c   1.000
_cell.angle_alpha   90.00
_cell.angle_beta   90.00
_cell.angle_gamma   90.00
#
_symmetry.space_group_name_H-M   'P 1'
#
loop_
_entity.id
_entity.type
_entity.pdbx_description
1 polymer ?
#
loop_
_entity_poly.entity_id
_entity_poly.type
_entity_poly.pdbx_seq_one_letter_code
_entity_poly.pdbx_strand_id
1 'polypeptide(L)'
;MTNKGLNEELFGRVVDAIQRLYKEERVGLSMIDLGRMAARKYDEITAATADPVERGAMIKLIVTQLRAEIRSARAEPGTDKASA
;
A
#
# COMPACT_ATOMS: atom_id res chain seq x y z
N MET A 1 6.94 -15.60 -23.97
CA MET A 1 6.42 -14.59 -23.02
C MET A 1 5.76 -15.34 -21.87
N THR A 2 6.46 -15.52 -20.75
CA THR A 2 5.92 -16.25 -19.60
C THR A 2 4.88 -15.38 -18.94
N ASN A 3 3.61 -15.77 -19.04
CA ASN A 3 2.53 -15.21 -18.23
C ASN A 3 2.89 -15.48 -16.75
N LYS A 4 3.52 -14.50 -16.08
CA LYS A 4 3.73 -14.55 -14.63
C LYS A 4 2.35 -14.28 -14.02
N GLY A 5 1.60 -15.36 -13.82
CA GLY A 5 0.32 -15.32 -13.13
C GLY A 5 0.46 -14.62 -11.77
N LEU A 6 -0.64 -14.06 -11.29
CA LEU A 6 -0.72 -13.40 -9.99
C LEU A 6 -0.14 -14.32 -8.91
N ASN A 7 0.91 -13.86 -8.24
CA ASN A 7 1.34 -14.43 -6.97
C ASN A 7 0.38 -13.96 -5.87
N GLU A 8 -0.67 -14.75 -5.64
CA GLU A 8 -1.77 -14.46 -4.71
C GLU A 8 -1.30 -14.24 -3.28
N GLU A 9 -0.31 -15.02 -2.83
CA GLU A 9 0.25 -14.89 -1.47
C GLU A 9 0.96 -13.55 -1.28
N LEU A 10 1.79 -13.14 -2.25
CA LEU A 10 2.44 -11.83 -2.21
C LEU A 10 1.40 -10.71 -2.24
N PHE A 11 0.38 -10.83 -3.10
CA PHE A 11 -0.70 -9.84 -3.18
C PHE A 11 -1.48 -9.75 -1.86
N GLY A 12 -1.83 -10.88 -1.25
CA GLY A 12 -2.50 -10.95 0.04
C GLY A 12 -1.68 -10.27 1.15
N ARG A 13 -0.37 -10.48 1.18
CA ARG A 13 0.53 -9.78 2.13
C ARG A 13 0.56 -8.27 1.94
N VAL A 14 0.51 -7.80 0.69
CA VAL A 14 0.44 -6.36 0.40
C VAL A 14 -0.89 -5.77 0.88
N VAL A 15 -2.00 -6.45 0.61
CA VAL A 15 -3.33 -6.05 1.07
C VAL A 15 -3.38 -5.97 2.60
N ASP A 16 -2.96 -7.02 3.30
CA ASP A 16 -2.98 -7.09 4.76
C ASP A 16 -2.10 -5.98 5.37
N ALA A 17 -0.90 -5.78 4.84
CA ALA A 17 0.01 -4.76 5.33
C ALA A 17 -0.57 -3.33 5.18
N ILE A 18 -1.19 -3.01 4.05
CA ILE A 18 -1.82 -1.69 3.82
C ILE A 18 -3.05 -1.53 4.69
N GLN A 19 -3.93 -2.53 4.75
CA GLN A 19 -5.14 -2.47 5.58
C GLN A 19 -4.79 -2.25 7.05
N ARG A 20 -3.81 -3.00 7.56
CA ARG A 20 -3.32 -2.87 8.93
C ARG A 20 -2.76 -1.47 9.19
N LEU A 21 -1.95 -0.93 8.28
CA LEU A 21 -1.40 0.42 8.42
C LEU A 21 -2.53 1.47 8.55
N TYR A 22 -3.51 1.46 7.65
CA TYR A 22 -4.60 2.43 7.68
C TYR A 22 -5.46 2.31 8.95
N LYS A 23 -5.67 1.08 9.44
CA LYS A 23 -6.31 0.84 10.73
C LYS A 23 -5.49 1.39 11.91
N GLU A 24 -4.18 1.14 11.94
CA GLU A 24 -3.25 1.64 12.97
C GLU A 24 -3.22 3.17 13.00
N GLU A 25 -3.20 3.81 11.82
CA GLU A 25 -3.24 5.26 11.70
C GLU A 25 -4.64 5.83 11.92
N ARG A 26 -5.70 5.02 12.08
CA ARG A 26 -7.10 5.47 12.20
C ARG A 26 -7.55 6.32 11.01
N VAL A 27 -7.20 5.91 9.80
CA VAL A 27 -7.65 6.53 8.54
C VAL A 27 -8.61 5.57 7.86
N GLY A 28 -9.77 6.09 7.45
CA GLY A 28 -10.71 5.33 6.65
C GLY A 28 -10.14 5.03 5.26
N LEU A 29 -10.19 3.77 4.84
CA LEU A 29 -9.82 3.35 3.49
C LEU A 29 -10.94 2.49 2.92
N SER A 30 -11.50 2.92 1.79
CA SER A 30 -12.53 2.13 1.11
C SER A 30 -11.92 0.83 0.58
N MET A 31 -12.72 -0.24 0.49
CA MET A 31 -12.24 -1.53 -0.03
C MET A 31 -11.75 -1.44 -1.48
N ILE A 32 -12.41 -0.59 -2.29
CA ILE A 32 -12.01 -0.35 -3.69
C ILE A 32 -10.63 0.33 -3.73
N ASP A 33 -10.40 1.32 -2.88
CA ASP A 33 -9.11 2.04 -2.85
C ASP A 33 -8.00 1.17 -2.27
N LEU A 34 -8.30 0.33 -1.27
CA LEU A 34 -7.38 -0.70 -0.78
C LEU A 34 -6.94 -1.63 -1.91
N GLY A 35 -7.90 -2.17 -2.67
CA GLY A 35 -7.59 -3.06 -3.80
C GLY A 35 -6.73 -2.37 -4.86
N ARG A 36 -7.07 -1.13 -5.24
CA ARG A 36 -6.30 -0.34 -6.21
C ARG A 36 -4.88 -0.04 -5.74
N MET A 37 -4.73 0.33 -4.47
CA MET A 37 -3.41 0.64 -3.89
C MET A 37 -2.55 -0.59 -3.77
N ALA A 38 -3.11 -1.70 -3.29
CA ALA A 38 -2.42 -2.96 -3.19
C ALA A 38 -1.95 -3.48 -4.55
N ALA A 39 -2.78 -3.34 -5.60
CA ALA A 39 -2.39 -3.71 -6.97
C ALA A 39 -1.18 -2.91 -7.46
N ARG A 40 -1.20 -1.58 -7.31
CA ARG A 40 -0.05 -0.74 -7.68
C ARG A 40 1.22 -1.14 -6.93
N LYS A 41 1.13 -1.34 -5.62
CA LYS A 41 2.29 -1.71 -4.79
C LYS A 41 2.79 -3.12 -5.09
N TYR A 42 1.90 -4.05 -5.41
CA TYR A 42 2.26 -5.37 -5.89
C TYR A 42 3.02 -5.30 -7.22
N ASP A 43 2.56 -4.50 -8.17
CA ASP A 43 3.22 -4.32 -9.47
C ASP A 43 4.61 -3.70 -9.29
N GLU A 44 4.75 -2.68 -8.44
CA GLU A 44 6.05 -2.08 -8.08
C GLU A 44 7.03 -3.12 -7.52
N ILE A 45 6.58 -3.97 -6.58
CA ILE A 45 7.42 -5.02 -5.97
C ILE A 45 7.84 -6.07 -7.01
N THR A 46 6.88 -6.53 -7.82
CA THR A 46 7.14 -7.60 -8.79
C THR A 46 7.98 -7.15 -9.98
N ALA A 47 7.93 -5.85 -10.32
CA ALA A 47 8.81 -5.22 -11.30
C ALA A 47 10.25 -5.05 -10.78
N ALA A 48 10.40 -4.75 -9.48
CA ALA A 48 11.71 -4.52 -8.89
C ALA A 48 12.51 -5.81 -8.65
N THR A 49 11.84 -6.90 -8.23
CA THR A 49 12.56 -8.13 -7.86
C THR A 49 11.71 -9.41 -7.94
N ALA A 50 12.42 -10.52 -8.21
CA ALA A 50 11.88 -11.87 -8.14
C ALA A 50 12.21 -12.59 -6.82
N ASP A 51 13.16 -12.08 -6.02
CA ASP A 51 13.60 -12.72 -4.77
C ASP A 51 12.53 -12.57 -3.67
N PRO A 52 11.99 -13.67 -3.11
CA PRO A 52 11.05 -13.62 -2.00
C PRO A 52 11.52 -12.81 -0.77
N VAL A 53 12.82 -12.83 -0.45
CA VAL A 53 13.38 -12.12 0.70
C VAL A 53 13.34 -10.61 0.46
N GLU A 54 13.80 -10.18 -0.72
CA GLU A 54 13.75 -8.76 -1.11
C GLU A 54 12.32 -8.24 -1.19
N ARG A 55 11.37 -9.05 -1.69
CA ARG A 55 9.94 -8.70 -1.70
C ARG A 55 9.41 -8.42 -0.30
N GLY A 56 9.78 -9.25 0.68
CA GLY A 56 9.43 -9.03 2.08
C GLY A 56 9.99 -7.72 2.64
N ALA A 57 11.22 -7.36 2.26
CA ALA A 57 11.81 -6.08 2.63
C ALA A 57 11.10 -4.89 1.96
N MET A 58 10.73 -5.00 0.68
CA MET A 58 10.01 -3.96 -0.04
C MET A 58 8.63 -3.68 0.56
N ILE A 59 7.89 -4.70 1.00
CA ILE A 59 6.59 -4.50 1.69
C ILE A 59 6.78 -3.62 2.92
N LYS A 60 7.81 -3.89 3.74
CA LYS A 60 8.11 -3.10 4.94
C LYS A 60 8.48 -1.65 4.59
N LEU A 61 9.24 -1.46 3.51
CA LEU A 61 9.60 -0.14 3.01
C LEU A 61 8.37 0.65 2.55
N ILE A 62 7.49 0.03 1.77
CA ILE A 62 6.23 0.63 1.29
C ILE A 62 5.35 1.06 2.46
N VAL A 63 5.18 0.20 3.48
CA VAL A 63 4.41 0.55 4.68
C VAL A 63 5.00 1.75 5.41
N THR A 64 6.34 1.81 5.50
CA THR A 64 7.04 2.95 6.12
C THR A 64 6.79 4.25 5.37
N GLN A 65 6.85 4.21 4.04
CA GLN A 65 6.60 5.37 3.18
C GLN A 65 5.14 5.84 3.27
N LEU A 66 4.17 4.93 3.11
CA LEU A 66 2.75 5.24 3.24
C LEU A 66 2.40 5.82 4.62
N ARG A 67 3.03 5.33 5.68
CA ARG A 67 2.86 5.89 7.03
C ARG A 67 3.32 7.34 7.09
N ALA A 68 4.48 7.64 6.51
CA ALA A 68 4.99 9.01 6.46
C ALA A 68 4.06 9.93 5.65
N GLU A 69 3.56 9.47 4.51
CA GLU A 69 2.59 10.20 3.67
C GLU A 69 1.29 10.50 4.43
N ILE A 70 0.70 9.49 5.08
CA ILE A 70 -0.53 9.66 5.90
C ILE A 70 -0.33 10.71 6.98
N ARG A 71 0.82 10.67 7.68
CA ARG A 71 1.12 11.61 8.76
C ARG A 71 1.43 13.01 8.25
N SER A 72 2.11 13.12 7.10
CA SER A 72 2.36 14.41 6.44
C SER A 72 1.06 15.07 6.03
N ALA A 73 0.15 14.33 5.38
CA ALA A 73 -1.15 14.85 4.96
C ALA A 73 -2.02 15.34 6.13
N ARG A 74 -1.81 14.82 7.34
CA ARG A 74 -2.47 15.29 8.57
C ARG A 74 -1.84 16.54 9.17
N ALA A 75 -0.53 16.71 8.96
CA ALA A 75 0.22 17.84 9.49
C ALA A 75 0.04 19.11 8.65
N GLU A 76 -0.42 18.98 7.40
CA GLU A 76 -0.78 20.11 6.53
C GLU A 76 -2.08 20.78 7.02
N PRO A 77 -2.05 22.02 7.53
CA PRO A 77 -3.26 22.73 7.92
C PRO A 77 -4.02 23.19 6.67
N GLY A 78 -5.25 22.70 6.48
CA GLY A 78 -6.25 23.35 5.62
C GLY A 78 -6.43 22.78 4.22
N THR A 79 -7.21 21.70 4.10
CA THR A 79 -8.12 21.50 2.96
C THR A 79 -9.47 20.96 3.42
N ASP A 80 -9.99 21.49 4.53
CA ASP A 80 -11.42 21.43 4.84
C ASP A 80 -12.18 22.34 3.88
N LYS A 81 -12.24 21.97 2.59
CA LYS A 81 -13.40 22.34 1.79
C LYS A 81 -14.53 21.40 2.19
N ALA A 82 -15.16 21.73 3.32
CA ALA A 82 -16.57 21.47 3.48
C ALA A 82 -17.28 22.23 2.34
N SER A 83 -17.66 21.52 1.28
CA SER A 83 -18.52 22.08 0.25
C SER A 83 -19.89 22.33 0.89
N ALA A 84 -20.15 23.62 1.13
CA ALA A 84 -21.48 24.20 1.25
C ALA A 84 -22.26 24.08 -0.07
#